data_AF-A0A9X6ZC80-F1
#
_entry.id   AF-A0A9X6ZC80-F1
#
_cell.length_a   1.000
_cell.length_b   1.000
_cell.length_c   1.000
_cell.angle_alpha   90.00
_cell.angle_beta   90.00
_cell.angle_gamma   90.00
#
_symmetry.space_group_name_H-M   'P 1'
#
loop_
_entity.id
_entity.type
_entity.pdbx_description
1 polymer ?
#
loop_
_entity_poly.entity_id
_entity_poly.type
_entity_poly.pdbx_seq_one_letter_code
_entity_poly.pdbx_strand_id
1 'polypeptide(L)' 'MVNHLVIAETSLIPKPYGPQINGECVFEKYIRDALPTRNAIFIDDCYSYHKNLGEVHCGTNVKRKSFNNMHWWEYDPFNR' A
#
# COMPACT_ATOMS: atom_id res chain seq x y z
N MET A 1 4.68 5.08 -2.35
CA MET A 1 3.93 4.92 -3.62
C MET A 1 2.54 4.38 -3.30
N VAL A 2 1.53 4.81 -4.05
CA VAL A 2 0.13 4.69 -3.62
C VAL A 2 -0.51 3.33 -3.93
N ASN A 3 -0.14 2.70 -5.03
CA ASN A 3 -0.75 1.45 -5.51
C ASN A 3 -0.15 0.21 -4.79
N HIS A 4 -0.21 0.22 -3.45
CA HIS A 4 0.41 -0.77 -2.57
C HIS A 4 -0.61 -1.63 -1.81
N LEU A 5 -0.16 -2.77 -1.28
CA LEU A 5 -1.02 -3.67 -0.51
C LEU A 5 -0.88 -3.42 1.01
N VAL A 6 -2.02 -3.33 1.70
CA VAL A 6 -2.07 -3.09 3.16
C VAL A 6 -2.60 -4.32 3.90
N ILE A 7 -1.77 -4.86 4.80
CA ILE A 7 -2.12 -5.96 5.70
C ILE A 7 -1.78 -5.53 7.13
N ALA A 8 -2.82 -5.25 7.93
CA ALA A 8 -2.67 -4.69 9.28
C ALA A 8 -1.71 -3.48 9.28
N GLU A 9 -0.66 -3.51 10.09
CA GLU A 9 0.35 -2.45 10.22
C GLU A 9 1.41 -2.49 9.10
N THR A 10 1.36 -3.48 8.21
CA THR A 10 2.33 -3.64 7.12
C THR A 10 1.82 -3.03 5.81
N SER A 11 2.67 -2.25 5.15
CA SER A 11 2.48 -1.77 3.78
C SER A 11 3.51 -2.42 2.86
N LEU A 12 3.01 -3.20 1.89
CA LEU A 12 3.79 -3.85 0.84
C LEU A 12 3.78 -2.93 -0.38
N ILE A 13 4.78 -2.07 -0.45
CA ILE A 13 4.88 -0.95 -1.38
C ILE A 13 5.67 -1.39 -2.59
N PRO A 14 5.28 -1.04 -3.83
CA PRO A 14 6.14 -1.32 -4.98
C PRO A 14 7.52 -0.69 -4.76
N LYS A 15 8.57 -1.28 -5.32
CA LYS A 15 9.93 -0.76 -5.16
C LYS A 15 10.12 0.40 -6.14
N PRO A 16 10.46 1.62 -5.66
CA PRO A 16 10.40 2.82 -6.51
C PRO A 16 11.59 2.97 -7.46
N TYR A 17 12.70 2.24 -7.26
CA TYR A 17 13.96 2.39 -8.01
C TYR A 17 14.43 3.85 -8.17
N GLY A 18 14.17 4.68 -7.15
CA GLY A 18 14.61 6.07 -7.12
C GLY A 18 16.12 6.23 -6.94
N PRO A 19 16.61 7.49 -6.96
CA PRO A 19 18.02 7.81 -6.78
C PRO A 19 18.62 7.17 -5.53
N GLN A 20 19.86 6.69 -5.65
CA GLN A 20 20.63 6.12 -4.55
C GLN A 20 21.54 7.18 -3.95
N ILE A 21 21.38 7.48 -2.66
CA ILE A 21 22.30 8.32 -1.90
C ILE A 21 22.84 7.47 -0.76
N ASN A 22 24.16 7.34 -0.65
CA ASN A 22 24.84 6.51 0.36
C ASN A 22 24.34 5.05 0.41
N GLY A 23 23.95 4.50 -0.75
CA GLY A 23 23.46 3.12 -0.87
C GLY A 23 21.99 2.92 -0.46
N GLU A 24 21.25 4.00 -0.18
CA GLU A 24 19.81 3.95 0.11
C GLU A 24 19.01 4.69 -0.97
N CYS A 25 17.88 4.09 -1.38
CA CYS A 25 16.93 4.74 -2.27
C CYS A 25 16.22 5.87 -1.51
N VAL A 26 16.37 7.11 -1.98
CA VAL A 26 15.82 8.31 -1.32
C VAL A 26 14.29 8.23 -1.17
N PHE A 27 13.61 7.64 -2.15
CA PHE A 27 12.15 7.46 -2.08
C PHE A 27 11.72 6.41 -1.06
N GLU A 28 12.48 5.32 -0.92
CA GLU A 28 12.20 4.34 0.14
C GLU A 28 12.38 4.98 1.52
N LYS A 29 13.47 5.73 1.70
CA LYS A 29 13.72 6.49 2.92
C LYS A 29 12.57 7.44 3.25
N TYR A 30 12.19 8.30 2.30
CA TYR A 30 11.12 9.26 2.49
C TYR A 30 9.79 8.60 2.87
N ILE A 31 9.48 7.45 2.25
CA ILE A 31 8.25 6.70 2.56
C ILE A 31 8.29 6.13 3.99
N ARG A 32 9.44 5.61 4.45
CA ARG A 32 9.60 5.16 5.84
C ARG A 32 9.38 6.32 6.82
N ASP A 33 9.99 7.48 6.54
CA ASP A 33 9.89 8.67 7.38
C ASP A 33 8.44 9.23 7.41
N ALA A 34 7.71 9.15 6.29
CA ALA A 34 6.32 9.59 6.18
C ALA A 34 5.30 8.61 6.80
N LEU A 35 5.67 7.34 7.00
CA LEU A 35 4.80 6.29 7.55
C LEU A 35 5.45 5.63 8.78
N PRO A 36 5.77 6.40 9.83
CA PRO A 36 6.63 5.92 10.92
C PRO A 36 5.99 4.81 11.77
N THR A 37 4.67 4.67 11.74
CA THR A 37 3.93 3.63 12.48
C THR A 37 3.67 2.37 11.67
N ARG A 38 4.15 2.30 10.42
CA ARG A 38 3.89 1.19 9.51
C ARG A 38 5.17 0.44 9.20
N ASN A 39 5.05 -0.88 9.08
CA ASN A 39 6.13 -1.70 8.53
C ASN A 39 6.12 -1.57 7.00
N ALA A 40 7.04 -0.78 6.45
CA ALA A 40 7.18 -0.57 5.01
C ALA A 40 8.11 -1.61 4.39
N ILE A 41 7.55 -2.51 3.57
CA ILE A 41 8.28 -3.52 2.80
C ILE A 41 8.19 -3.14 1.33
N PHE A 42 9.34 -3.07 0.65
CA PHE A 42 9.42 -2.70 -0.77
C PHE A 42 9.50 -3.95 -1.64
N ILE A 43 8.55 -4.11 -2.56
CA ILE A 43 8.36 -5.28 -3.42
C ILE A 43 8.90 -4.98 -4.81
N ASP A 44 9.83 -5.80 -5.30
CA ASP A 44 10.25 -5.77 -6.70
C ASP A 44 9.17 -6.41 -7.58
N ASP A 45 8.43 -5.55 -8.29
CA ASP A 45 7.43 -5.92 -9.29
C ASP A 45 7.72 -5.25 -10.64
N CYS A 46 8.93 -4.74 -10.84
CA CYS A 46 9.23 -3.84 -11.96
C CYS A 46 9.00 -4.52 -13.32
N TYR A 47 9.50 -5.75 -13.47
CA TYR A 47 9.36 -6.51 -14.71
C TYR A 47 8.02 -7.24 -14.84
N SER A 48 7.40 -7.61 -13.72
CA SER A 48 6.14 -8.37 -13.71
C SER A 48 4.92 -7.47 -13.89
N TYR A 49 4.94 -6.26 -13.33
CA TYR A 49 3.77 -5.35 -13.31
C TYR A 49 4.10 -3.93 -13.77
N HIS A 50 5.16 -3.28 -13.28
CA HIS A 50 5.45 -1.87 -13.60
C HIS A 50 5.61 -1.60 -15.10
N LYS A 51 6.39 -2.45 -15.80
CA LYS A 51 6.55 -2.37 -17.26
C LYS A 51 5.24 -2.56 -18.03
N ASN A 52 4.26 -3.22 -17.42
CA ASN A 52 2.92 -3.44 -17.98
C ASN A 52 1.92 -2.38 -17.49
N LEU A 53 2.40 -1.23 -17.00
CA LEU A 53 1.60 -0.10 -16.49
C LEU A 53 0.77 -0.44 -15.24
N GLY A 54 1.21 -1.44 -14.45
CA GLY A 54 0.60 -1.83 -13.17
C GLY A 54 1.59 -1.73 -12.01
N GLU A 55 1.16 -2.07 -10.80
CA GLU A 55 2.00 -2.16 -9.59
C GLU A 55 1.44 -3.26 -8.67
N VAL A 56 1.99 -3.42 -7.47
CA VAL A 56 1.55 -4.39 -6.44
C VAL A 56 0.03 -4.56 -6.36
N HIS A 57 -0.76 -3.48 -6.23
CA HIS A 57 -2.22 -3.62 -6.09
C HIS A 57 -2.95 -3.90 -7.42
N CYS A 58 -2.31 -3.73 -8.59
CA CYS A 58 -2.84 -4.28 -9.85
C CYS A 58 -2.77 -5.81 -9.89
N GLY A 59 -1.78 -6.41 -9.22
CA GLY A 59 -1.59 -7.87 -9.15
C GLY A 59 -2.15 -8.53 -7.91
N THR A 60 -2.67 -7.77 -6.94
CA THR A 60 -3.07 -8.29 -5.63
C THR A 60 -4.44 -7.78 -5.20
N ASN A 61 -5.14 -8.58 -4.39
CA ASN A 61 -6.35 -8.17 -3.72
C ASN A 61 -6.41 -8.86 -2.35
N VAL A 62 -7.08 -8.27 -1.35
CA VAL A 62 -7.14 -8.79 0.01
C VAL A 62 -8.59 -8.95 0.44
N LYS A 63 -8.97 -10.17 0.81
CA LYS A 63 -10.23 -10.45 1.49
C LYS A 63 -10.12 -9.99 2.95
N ARG A 64 -11.02 -9.09 3.37
CA ARG A 64 -11.09 -8.56 4.74
C ARG A 64 -12.32 -9.11 5.47
N LYS A 65 -12.29 -9.07 6.81
CA LYS A 65 -13.48 -9.32 7.63
C LYS A 65 -14.49 -8.19 7.42
N SER A 66 -15.78 -8.51 7.57
CA SER A 66 -16.84 -7.51 7.64
C SER A 66 -16.65 -6.61 8.86
N PHE A 67 -17.34 -5.46 8.88
CA PHE A 67 -17.43 -4.63 10.07
C PHE A 67 -18.13 -5.41 11.20
N ASN A 68 -17.55 -5.38 12.41
CA ASN A 68 -18.07 -6.16 13.55
C ASN A 68 -19.22 -5.46 14.29
N ASN A 69 -19.23 -4.12 14.31
CA ASN A 69 -20.12 -3.32 15.17
C ASN A 69 -21.01 -2.35 14.36
N MET A 70 -21.26 -2.67 13.09
CA MET A 70 -22.08 -1.84 12.22
C MET A 70 -22.82 -2.75 11.26
N HIS A 71 -24.14 -2.81 11.40
CA HIS A 71 -24.95 -3.41 10.37
C HIS A 71 -25.23 -2.38 9.28
N TRP A 72 -25.05 -2.75 8.01
CA TRP A 72 -25.15 -1.80 6.90
C TRP A 72 -26.54 -1.17 6.78
N TRP A 73 -27.59 -1.85 7.25
CA TRP A 73 -28.98 -1.37 7.23
C TRP A 73 -29.31 -0.40 8.36
N GLU A 74 -28.44 -0.25 9.37
CA GLU A 74 -28.60 0.76 10.44
C GLU A 74 -28.02 2.12 10.03
N TYR A 75 -27.24 2.16 8.96
CA TYR A 75 -26.67 3.39 8.44
C TYR A 75 -27.70 4.16 7.62
N ASP A 76 -28.02 5.38 8.04
CA ASP A 76 -28.77 6.31 7.21
C ASP A 76 -27.82 7.22 6.41
N PRO A 77 -27.66 7.00 5.10
CA PRO A 77 -26.80 7.82 4.26
C PRO A 77 -27.31 9.25 4.05
N PHE A 78 -28.59 9.51 4.34
CA PHE A 78 -29.25 10.80 4.08
C PHE A 78 -29.68 11.54 5.34
N ASN A 79 -29.53 10.91 6.51
CA ASN A 79 -29.84 11.47 7.82
C ASN A 79 -31.28 12.04 7.89
N ARG A 80 -32.24 11.22 7.48
CA ARG A 80 -33.68 11.50 7.40
C ARG A 80 -34.45 11.05 8.63
#